data_AF-A0A7J4L4A2-F1
#
_entry.id   AF-A0A7J4L4A2-F1
#
_cell.length_a   1.000
_cell.length_b   1.000
_cell.length_c   1.000
_cell.angle_alpha   90.00
_cell.angle_beta   90.00
_cell.angle_gamma   90.00
#
_symmetry.space_group_name_H-M   'P 1'
#
loop_
_entity.id
_entity.type
_entity.pdbx_description
1 polymer ?
#
loop_
_entity_poly.entity_id
_entity_poly.type
_entity_poly.pdbx_seq_one_letter_code
_entity_poly.pdbx_strand_id
1 'polypeptide(L)'
;MEAYVNKKSIKIQTVNEKGMVKTAHLLQEMGIHSRCYSYNQRKKNCSRVHILFINRREDKETFSKKVGFFHEKKTKLLEESLGL
;
A
#
# COMPACT_ATOMS: atom_id res chain seq x y z
N MET A 1 -0.95 11.04 -2.67
CA MET A 1 -0.91 9.56 -2.64
C MET A 1 -1.73 9.14 -1.43
N GLU A 2 -2.62 8.17 -1.58
CA GLU A 2 -3.53 7.79 -0.51
C GLU A 2 -3.32 6.32 -0.13
N ALA A 3 -3.20 6.07 1.17
CA ALA A 3 -3.09 4.73 1.72
C ALA A 3 -4.35 4.35 2.50
N TYR A 4 -4.79 3.11 2.34
CA TYR A 4 -5.93 2.51 3.02
C TYR A 4 -5.46 1.23 3.69
N VAL A 5 -5.93 1.00 4.91
CA VAL A 5 -5.66 -0.23 5.66
C VAL A 5 -6.99 -0.93 5.85
N ASN A 6 -7.03 -2.21 5.49
CA ASN A 6 -8.14 -3.08 5.79
C ASN A 6 -7.60 -4.37 6.42
N LYS A 7 -8.49 -5.20 6.99
CA LYS A 7 -8.10 -6.41 7.74
C LYS A 7 -7.14 -7.33 6.96
N LYS A 8 -7.24 -7.36 5.63
CA LYS A 8 -6.49 -8.29 4.77
C LYS A 8 -5.28 -7.68 4.08
N SER A 9 -5.20 -6.35 3.95
CA SER A 9 -4.22 -5.70 3.10
C SER A 9 -3.96 -4.25 3.46
N ILE A 10 -2.76 -3.79 3.16
CA ILE A 10 -2.46 -2.37 2.97
C ILE A 10 -2.60 -2.08 1.48
N LYS A 11 -3.41 -1.09 1.13
CA LYS A 11 -3.63 -0.62 -0.24
C LYS A 11 -3.12 0.82 -0.37
N ILE A 12 -2.22 1.06 -1.31
CA ILE A 12 -1.77 2.42 -1.67
C ILE A 12 -2.27 2.71 -3.09
N GLN A 13 -2.84 3.88 -3.33
CA GLN A 13 -3.28 4.29 -4.66
C GLN A 13 -2.74 5.68 -5.04
N THR A 14 -2.43 5.84 -6.33
CA THR A 14 -2.02 7.13 -6.91
C THR A 14 -2.20 7.15 -8.41
N VAL A 15 -2.34 8.35 -8.99
CA VAL A 15 -2.26 8.58 -10.45
C VAL A 15 -0.80 8.74 -10.92
N ASN A 16 0.15 8.87 -10.00
CA ASN A 16 1.57 9.01 -10.31
C ASN A 16 2.26 7.64 -10.46
N GLU A 17 2.35 7.14 -11.69
CA GLU A 17 3.01 5.88 -12.03
C GLU A 17 4.46 5.81 -11.54
N LYS A 18 5.26 6.85 -11.84
CA LYS A 18 6.68 6.90 -11.48
C LYS A 18 6.87 6.85 -9.96
N GLY A 19 6.01 7.57 -9.23
CA GLY A 19 5.98 7.53 -7.77
C GLY A 19 5.68 6.12 -7.27
N MET A 20 4.68 5.45 -7.85
CA MET A 20 4.29 4.09 -7.45
C MET A 20 5.41 3.08 -7.69
N VAL A 21 6.07 3.13 -8.85
CA VAL A 21 7.20 2.23 -9.17
C VAL A 21 8.34 2.42 -8.18
N LYS A 22 8.72 3.66 -7.89
CA LYS A 22 9.77 3.96 -6.89
C LYS A 22 9.38 3.45 -5.49
N THR A 23 8.12 3.64 -5.08
CA THR A 23 7.63 3.10 -3.80
C THR A 23 7.70 1.58 -3.75
N ALA A 24 7.33 0.90 -4.84
CA ALA A 24 7.41 -0.57 -4.91
C ALA A 24 8.85 -1.08 -4.78
N HIS A 25 9.80 -0.42 -5.45
CA HIS A 25 11.23 -0.74 -5.31
C HIS A 25 11.74 -0.51 -3.89
N LEU A 26 11.40 0.63 -3.27
CA LEU A 26 11.83 0.92 -1.90
C LEU A 26 11.28 -0.11 -0.89
N LEU A 27 10.01 -0.51 -1.05
CA LEU A 27 9.41 -1.57 -0.23
C LEU A 27 10.14 -2.90 -0.42
N GLN A 28 10.47 -3.25 -1.67
CA GLN A 28 11.21 -4.47 -1.97
C GLN A 28 12.60 -4.47 -1.32
N GLU A 29 13.33 -3.35 -1.37
CA GLU A 29 14.64 -3.19 -0.70
C GLU A 29 14.52 -3.33 0.83
N MET A 30 13.38 -2.95 1.41
CA MET A 30 13.09 -3.14 2.83
C MET A 30 12.66 -4.57 3.19
N GLY A 31 12.56 -5.47 2.20
CA GLY A 31 12.10 -6.85 2.35
C GLY A 31 10.58 -7.01 2.38
N ILE A 32 9.82 -6.00 1.91
CA ILE A 32 8.36 -5.97 1.91
C ILE A 32 7.85 -6.27 0.51
N HIS A 33 7.22 -7.42 0.33
CA HIS A 33 6.66 -7.80 -0.95
C HIS A 33 5.34 -7.07 -1.20
N SER A 34 5.21 -6.50 -2.40
CA SER A 34 3.99 -5.81 -2.81
C SER A 34 3.59 -6.19 -4.23
N ARG A 35 2.30 -6.05 -4.53
CA ARG A 35 1.75 -6.28 -5.88
C ARG A 35 1.20 -4.98 -6.44
N CYS A 36 1.69 -4.59 -7.61
CA CYS A 36 1.24 -3.41 -8.32
C CYS A 36 0.26 -3.78 -9.43
N TYR A 37 -0.86 -3.06 -9.47
CA TYR A 37 -1.88 -3.16 -10.50
C TYR A 37 -2.15 -1.76 -11.04
N SER A 38 -2.37 -1.67 -12.34
CA SER A 38 -2.82 -0.43 -12.96
C SER A 38 -4.19 -0.69 -13.57
N TYR A 39 -5.15 0.17 -13.28
CA TYR A 39 -6.48 0.07 -13.87
C TYR A 39 -6.85 1.37 -14.58
N ASN A 40 -7.39 1.21 -15.78
CA ASN A 40 -8.04 2.27 -16.51
C ASN A 40 -9.50 2.29 -16.09
N GLN A 41 -9.99 3.43 -15.58
CA GLN A 41 -11.40 3.58 -15.28
C GLN A 41 -12.21 3.55 -16.58
N ARG A 42 -13.42 2.96 -16.55
CA ARG A 42 -14.28 2.79 -17.74
C ARG A 42 -14.74 4.12 -18.37
N LYS A 43 -14.57 5.25 -17.69
CA LYS A 43 -14.93 6.58 -18.20
C LYS A 43 -13.75 7.21 -18.95
N LYS A 44 -13.99 7.73 -20.15
CA LYS A 44 -12.98 8.30 -21.07
C LYS A 44 -12.14 9.47 -20.50
N ASN A 45 -12.58 10.11 -19.41
CA ASN A 45 -11.92 11.30 -18.84
C ASN A 45 -11.25 11.05 -17.48
N CYS A 46 -11.02 9.79 -17.12
CA CYS A 46 -10.40 9.44 -15.84
C CYS A 46 -8.96 9.01 -16.04
N SER A 47 -8.05 9.64 -15.28
CA SER A 47 -6.64 9.26 -15.26
C SER A 47 -6.46 7.80 -14.84
N ARG A 48 -5.46 7.13 -15.41
CA ARG A 48 -5.02 5.81 -14.99
C ARG A 48 -4.65 5.85 -13.51
N VAL A 49 -5.14 4.87 -12.74
CA VAL A 49 -4.83 4.76 -11.32
C VAL A 49 -3.97 3.52 -11.11
N HIS A 50 -2.91 3.71 -10.35
CA HIS A 50 -1.98 2.68 -9.93
C HIS A 50 -2.27 2.31 -8.48
N ILE A 51 -2.37 1.02 -8.21
CA ILE A 51 -2.66 0.47 -6.89
C ILE A 51 -1.53 -0.49 -6.50
N LEU A 52 -1.03 -0.36 -5.28
CA LEU A 52 -0.06 -1.25 -4.66
C LEU A 52 -0.71 -1.93 -3.46
N PHE A 53 -0.56 -3.24 -3.36
CA PHE A 53 -1.06 -4.04 -2.25
C PHE A 53 0.06 -4.73 -1.49
N ILE A 54 0.00 -4.68 -0.16
CA ILE A 54 0.79 -5.51 0.76
C ILE A 54 -0.20 -6.43 1.48
N ASN A 55 -0.12 -7.72 1.20
CA ASN A 55 -1.13 -8.70 1.63
C ASN A 55 -0.59 -9.70 2.65
N ARG A 56 0.69 -10.09 2.56
CA ARG A 56 1.23 -11.10 3.47
C ARG A 56 1.36 -10.51 4.86
N ARG A 57 1.04 -11.32 5.87
CA ARG A 57 1.11 -10.91 7.27
C ARG A 57 2.52 -10.44 7.65
N GLU A 58 3.53 -11.23 7.33
CA GLU A 58 4.96 -10.93 7.51
C GLU A 58 5.40 -9.59 6.90
N ASP A 59 4.94 -9.28 5.68
CA ASP A 59 5.21 -8.00 5.03
C ASP A 59 4.50 -6.84 5.73
N LYS A 60 3.26 -7.03 6.22
CA LYS A 60 2.53 -6.03 7.01
C LYS A 60 3.20 -5.77 8.37
N GLU A 61 3.72 -6.80 9.01
CA GLU A 61 4.50 -6.68 10.26
C GLU A 61 5.79 -5.91 10.01
N THR A 62 6.51 -6.25 8.93
CA THR A 62 7.73 -5.55 8.52
C THR A 62 7.44 -4.10 8.17
N PHE A 63 6.34 -3.82 7.45
CA PHE A 63 5.87 -2.48 7.16
C PHE A 63 5.59 -1.71 8.45
N SER A 64 4.85 -2.30 9.40
CA SER A 64 4.54 -1.67 10.70
C SER A 64 5.81 -1.25 11.45
N LYS A 65 6.82 -2.13 11.48
CA LYS A 65 8.08 -1.91 12.21
C LYS A 65 9.03 -0.92 11.54
N LYS A 66 9.15 -0.97 10.20
CA LYS A 66 10.17 -0.21 9.45
C LYS A 66 9.65 1.08 8.83
N VAL A 67 8.36 1.15 8.51
CA VAL A 67 7.75 2.26 7.76
C VAL A 67 6.64 2.92 8.59
N GLY A 68 5.68 2.13 9.04
CA GLY A 68 4.53 2.57 9.81
C GLY A 68 3.60 3.50 9.04
N PHE A 69 2.56 3.98 9.73
CA PHE A 69 1.75 5.09 9.28
C PHE A 69 1.96 6.28 10.19
N PHE A 70 2.07 7.46 9.61
CA PHE A 70 2.04 8.71 10.37
C PHE A 70 0.65 8.96 11.00
N HIS A 71 -0.42 8.48 10.35
CA HIS A 71 -1.77 8.71 10.83
C HIS A 71 -2.21 7.62 11.81
N GLU A 72 -2.45 8.01 13.06
CA GLU A 72 -2.84 7.14 14.18
C GLU A 72 -3.99 6.17 13.84
N LYS A 73 -5.04 6.65 13.16
CA LYS A 73 -6.18 5.80 12.74
C LYS A 73 -5.74 4.63 11.85
N LYS A 74 -4.76 4.86 10.97
CA LYS A 74 -4.24 3.82 10.06
C LYS A 74 -3.28 2.88 10.77
N THR A 75 -2.55 3.38 11.76
CA THR A 75 -1.71 2.57 12.64
C THR A 75 -2.57 1.59 13.43
N LYS A 76 -3.64 2.06 14.10
CA LYS A 76 -4.59 1.21 14.81
C LYS A 76 -5.20 0.14 13.91
N LEU A 77 -5.66 0.51 12.71
CA LEU A 77 -6.19 -0.46 11.75
C LEU A 77 -5.15 -1.49 11.30
N LEU A 78 -3.87 -1.12 11.25
CA LEU A 78 -2.79 -2.03 10.91
C LEU A 78 -2.54 -3.01 12.06
N GLU A 79 -2.47 -2.53 13.30
CA GLU A 79 -2.34 -3.34 14.52
C GLU A 79 -3.50 -4.34 14.65
N GLU A 80 -4.74 -3.86 14.50
CA GLU A 80 -5.93 -4.73 14.47
C GLU A 80 -5.85 -5.79 13.36
N SER A 81 -5.31 -5.44 12.18
CA SER A 81 -5.11 -6.38 11.07
C SER A 81 -4.04 -7.45 11.34
N LEU A 82 -3.20 -7.21 12.35
CA LEU A 82 -2.14 -8.11 12.82
C LEU A 82 -2.57 -8.86 14.10
N GLY A 83 -3.66 -8.46 14.74
CA GLY A 83 -4.08 -9.02 16.03
C GLY A 83 -3.17 -8.60 17.18
N LEU A 84 -2.63 -7.38 17.09
CA LEU A 84 -1.93 -6.67 18.17
C LEU A 84 -2.92 -5.74 18.86
#